data_AF-A0A821FDQ3-F1
#
_entry.id   AF-A0A821FDQ3-F1
#
_cell.length_a   1.000
_cell.length_b   1.000
_cell.length_c   1.000
_cell.angle_alpha   90.00
_cell.angle_beta   90.00
_cell.angle_gamma   90.00
#
_symmetry.space_group_name_H-M   'P 1'
#
loop_
_entity.id
_entity.type
_entity.pdbx_description
1 polymer ?
#
loop_
_entity_poly.entity_id
_entity_poly.type
_entity_poly.pdbx_seq_one_letter_code
_entity_poly.pdbx_strand_id
1 'polypeptide(L)'
;DSSLNTSMTDDHGDDNLPKEVLKTTDKIRDIEFRLINDLSALKEMSTDSQNYRSKDINMLKLILCSGLYPQVAIADEFNNYKRDCDQFFHTKTKQFVVLHPTCVFTYDPDNLLPPTSTKTTSSNNKKIVFSSQHELLVYVTLLETNKPYIMNVMRAPAMQTLFLYASTLETNNDFTRILCDQWLEITFENSETAQSIISSLLLLRNARDLLLQLTLQDLNKSLDIELISKPRTYELQHLLSKKMTEFLENS
;
A
#
# COMPACT_ATOMS: atom_id res chain seq x y z
N ASP A 1 -77.51 -30.56 35.38
CA ASP A 1 -76.16 -30.89 34.89
C ASP A 1 -75.87 -30.07 33.64
N SER A 2 -75.28 -28.89 33.85
CA SER A 2 -73.84 -28.57 33.60
C SER A 2 -73.61 -28.16 32.15
N SER A 3 -73.84 -26.90 31.76
CA SER A 3 -72.95 -25.73 31.86
C SER A 3 -71.72 -25.75 30.93
N LEU A 4 -71.63 -24.69 30.11
CA LEU A 4 -70.44 -23.91 29.68
C LEU A 4 -69.82 -24.15 28.29
N ASN A 5 -70.10 -23.16 27.44
CA ASN A 5 -69.17 -22.26 26.73
C ASN A 5 -68.18 -22.78 25.67
N THR A 6 -68.42 -22.27 24.47
CA THR A 6 -67.48 -21.80 23.46
C THR A 6 -66.35 -20.93 24.02
N SER A 7 -65.10 -21.22 23.66
CA SER A 7 -64.04 -20.21 23.51
C SER A 7 -62.91 -20.71 22.59
N MET A 8 -62.46 -19.80 21.74
CA MET A 8 -61.33 -19.85 20.81
C MET A 8 -60.03 -20.41 21.40
N THR A 9 -59.23 -21.06 20.56
CA THR A 9 -57.76 -20.96 20.62
C THR A 9 -57.20 -20.84 19.22
N ASP A 10 -56.57 -19.69 19.01
CA ASP A 10 -55.87 -19.23 17.83
C ASP A 10 -54.60 -20.05 17.49
N ASP A 11 -54.26 -19.94 16.22
CA ASP A 11 -52.94 -19.96 15.59
C ASP A 11 -51.72 -19.83 16.52
N HIS A 12 -50.80 -20.79 16.42
CA HIS A 12 -49.37 -20.49 16.24
C HIS A 12 -48.58 -21.76 15.89
N GLY A 13 -47.86 -21.69 14.77
CA GLY A 13 -46.91 -22.70 14.32
C GLY A 13 -45.76 -22.91 15.30
N ASP A 14 -45.45 -24.18 15.56
CA ASP A 14 -44.29 -24.60 16.34
C ASP A 14 -43.15 -24.97 15.37
N ASP A 15 -42.38 -23.94 14.95
CA ASP A 15 -41.08 -24.06 14.29
C ASP A 15 -40.02 -24.54 15.29
N ASN A 16 -40.13 -25.78 15.77
CA ASN A 16 -39.09 -26.42 16.56
C ASN A 16 -38.53 -27.65 15.85
N LEU A 17 -37.88 -27.42 14.69
CA LEU A 17 -36.89 -28.38 14.21
C LEU A 17 -35.73 -28.45 15.21
N PRO A 18 -35.27 -29.64 15.61
CA PRO A 18 -34.16 -29.78 16.55
C PRO A 18 -32.92 -29.05 16.02
N LYS A 19 -32.31 -28.20 16.85
CA LYS A 19 -31.10 -27.41 16.52
C LYS A 19 -29.92 -28.24 15.99
N GLU A 20 -29.91 -29.55 16.22
CA GLU A 20 -28.91 -30.48 15.68
C GLU A 20 -29.15 -30.87 14.22
N VAL A 21 -30.41 -30.93 13.77
CA VAL A 21 -30.76 -31.24 12.38
C VAL A 21 -30.37 -30.05 11.49
N LEU A 22 -30.64 -28.82 11.92
CA LEU A 22 -30.23 -27.57 11.24
C LEU A 22 -28.70 -27.48 11.07
N LYS A 23 -27.93 -27.77 12.12
CA LYS A 23 -26.45 -27.82 12.04
C LYS A 23 -25.93 -28.90 11.09
N THR A 24 -26.67 -29.99 10.93
CA THR A 24 -26.28 -31.11 10.06
C THR A 24 -26.64 -30.80 8.61
N THR A 25 -27.79 -30.18 8.35
CA THR A 25 -28.16 -29.71 7.00
C THR A 25 -27.24 -28.61 6.49
N ASP A 26 -26.79 -27.70 7.37
CA ASP A 26 -25.82 -26.67 6.99
C ASP A 26 -24.46 -27.28 6.63
N LYS A 27 -24.01 -28.28 7.40
CA LYS A 27 -22.79 -29.03 7.08
C LYS A 27 -22.91 -29.82 5.77
N ILE A 28 -24.06 -30.41 5.49
CA ILE A 28 -24.29 -31.14 4.23
C ILE A 28 -24.26 -30.19 3.04
N ARG A 29 -24.91 -29.02 3.14
CA ARG A 29 -24.86 -27.98 2.10
C ARG A 29 -23.45 -27.43 1.90
N ASP A 30 -22.69 -27.23 2.98
CA ASP A 30 -21.28 -26.84 2.90
C ASP A 30 -20.45 -27.92 2.18
N ILE A 31 -20.68 -29.20 2.44
CA ILE A 31 -19.97 -30.30 1.78
C ILE A 31 -20.36 -30.41 0.30
N GLU A 32 -21.65 -30.27 -0.03
CA GLU A 32 -22.13 -30.23 -1.42
C GLU A 32 -21.53 -29.03 -2.18
N PHE A 33 -21.46 -27.85 -1.55
CA PHE A 33 -20.82 -26.68 -2.13
C PHE A 33 -19.33 -26.92 -2.40
N ARG A 34 -18.61 -27.59 -1.48
CA ARG A 34 -17.19 -27.96 -1.64
C ARG A 34 -16.94 -29.06 -2.68
N LEU A 35 -17.94 -29.92 -2.93
CA LEU A 35 -17.87 -30.98 -3.94
C LEU A 35 -18.17 -30.45 -5.35
N ILE A 36 -19.05 -29.46 -5.45
CA ILE A 36 -19.44 -28.85 -6.73
C ILE A 36 -18.43 -27.79 -7.15
N ASN A 37 -17.92 -27.00 -6.20
CA ASN A 37 -16.94 -25.95 -6.47
C ASN A 37 -15.57 -26.35 -5.99
N ASP A 38 -14.59 -26.36 -6.90
CA ASP A 38 -13.20 -26.51 -6.55
C ASP A 38 -12.74 -25.28 -5.75
N LEU A 39 -12.77 -25.41 -4.43
CA LEU A 39 -12.37 -24.33 -3.51
C LEU A 39 -10.93 -23.90 -3.73
N SER A 40 -10.07 -24.79 -4.25
CA SER A 40 -8.68 -24.47 -4.53
C SER A 40 -8.58 -23.48 -5.69
N ALA A 41 -9.30 -23.75 -6.78
CA ALA A 41 -9.41 -22.84 -7.93
C ALA A 41 -10.09 -21.51 -7.56
N LEU A 42 -11.18 -21.53 -6.78
CA LEU A 42 -11.82 -20.30 -6.32
C LEU A 42 -10.92 -19.47 -5.39
N LYS A 43 -10.13 -20.14 -4.54
CA LYS A 43 -9.17 -19.47 -3.67
C LYS A 43 -8.04 -18.84 -4.49
N GLU A 44 -7.54 -19.54 -5.50
CA GLU A 44 -6.50 -19.03 -6.41
C GLU A 44 -7.01 -17.81 -7.19
N MET A 45 -8.20 -17.91 -7.80
CA MET A 45 -8.86 -16.79 -8.47
C MET A 45 -9.10 -15.59 -7.54
N SER A 46 -9.47 -15.86 -6.28
CA SER A 46 -9.64 -14.82 -5.26
C SER A 46 -8.30 -14.18 -4.90
N THR A 47 -7.25 -14.96 -4.67
CA THR A 47 -5.91 -14.42 -4.38
C THR A 47 -5.37 -13.59 -5.53
N ASP A 48 -5.56 -14.04 -6.77
CA ASP A 48 -5.16 -13.28 -7.95
C ASP A 48 -5.92 -11.97 -8.04
N SER A 49 -7.24 -12.01 -7.87
CA SER A 49 -8.07 -10.80 -7.85
C SER A 49 -7.66 -9.82 -6.74
N GLN A 50 -7.30 -10.31 -5.55
CA GLN A 50 -6.78 -9.49 -4.45
C GLN A 50 -5.40 -8.91 -4.78
N ASN A 51 -4.54 -9.68 -5.46
CA ASN A 51 -3.22 -9.22 -5.89
C ASN A 51 -3.35 -8.10 -6.94
N TYR A 52 -4.19 -8.28 -7.96
CA TYR A 52 -4.47 -7.22 -8.95
C TYR A 52 -4.99 -5.95 -8.28
N ARG A 53 -5.96 -6.07 -7.37
CA ARG A 53 -6.49 -4.92 -6.63
C ARG A 53 -5.43 -4.23 -5.78
N SER A 54 -4.51 -5.00 -5.17
CA SER A 54 -3.41 -4.45 -4.38
C SER A 54 -2.39 -3.70 -5.25
N LYS A 55 -2.12 -4.20 -6.47
CA LYS A 55 -1.26 -3.52 -7.46
C LYS A 55 -1.86 -2.18 -7.87
N ASP A 56 -3.15 -2.16 -8.20
CA ASP A 56 -3.85 -0.93 -8.59
C ASP A 56 -3.86 0.10 -7.46
N ILE A 57 -4.05 -0.35 -6.21
CA ILE A 57 -3.96 0.50 -5.02
C ILE A 57 -2.54 1.06 -4.85
N ASN A 58 -1.50 0.26 -5.04
CA ASN A 58 -0.11 0.73 -4.94
C ASN A 58 0.26 1.70 -6.06
N MET A 59 -0.25 1.48 -7.28
CA MET A 59 -0.10 2.42 -8.38
C MET A 59 -0.82 3.74 -8.08
N LEU A 60 -2.05 3.69 -7.55
CA LEU A 60 -2.78 4.88 -7.11
C LEU A 60 -2.04 5.63 -6.00
N LYS A 61 -1.49 4.91 -5.01
CA LYS A 61 -0.65 5.49 -3.96
C LYS A 61 0.55 6.22 -4.57
N LEU A 62 1.26 5.62 -5.53
CA LEU A 62 2.37 6.30 -6.21
C LEU A 62 1.92 7.57 -6.95
N ILE A 63 0.79 7.52 -7.66
CA ILE A 63 0.22 8.69 -8.33
C ILE A 63 -0.04 9.81 -7.31
N LEU A 64 -0.63 9.50 -6.16
CA LEU A 64 -0.83 10.47 -5.08
C LEU A 64 0.51 10.99 -4.53
N CYS A 65 1.49 10.12 -4.34
CA CYS A 65 2.84 10.50 -3.91
C CYS A 65 3.48 11.51 -4.86
N SER A 66 3.18 11.48 -6.17
CA SER A 66 3.75 12.43 -7.12
C SER A 66 3.42 13.89 -6.81
N GLY A 67 2.27 14.17 -6.19
CA GLY A 67 1.87 15.53 -5.79
C GLY A 67 2.23 15.88 -4.35
N LEU A 68 2.42 14.88 -3.48
CA LEU A 68 2.68 15.08 -2.06
C LEU A 68 4.18 15.06 -1.71
N TYR A 69 5.01 14.41 -2.53
CA TYR A 69 6.46 14.41 -2.32
C TYR A 69 7.00 15.85 -2.37
N PRO A 70 7.83 16.31 -1.40
CA PRO A 70 8.65 15.54 -0.45
C PRO A 70 8.06 15.34 0.96
N GLN A 71 6.73 15.47 1.16
CA GLN A 71 6.07 15.33 2.46
C GLN A 71 5.99 13.86 2.91
N VAL A 72 7.11 13.33 3.36
CA VAL A 72 7.24 11.94 3.85
C VAL A 72 7.73 11.88 5.28
N ALA A 73 7.33 10.83 5.99
CA ALA A 73 7.63 10.57 7.39
C ALA A 73 8.01 9.09 7.59
N ILE A 74 9.00 8.85 8.45
CA ILE A 74 9.49 7.52 8.81
C ILE A 74 9.17 7.23 10.27
N ALA A 75 8.75 5.99 10.55
CA ALA A 75 8.48 5.55 11.91
C ALA A 75 9.77 5.48 12.73
N ASP A 76 9.69 5.87 14.01
CA ASP A 76 10.78 5.67 14.95
C ASP A 76 11.00 4.16 15.22
N GLU A 77 12.25 3.77 15.45
CA GLU A 77 12.64 2.40 15.81
C GLU A 77 12.09 1.99 17.18
N PHE A 78 11.83 2.95 18.07
CA PHE A 78 11.31 2.70 19.43
C PHE A 78 9.78 2.67 19.52
N ASN A 79 9.09 2.68 18.38
CA ASN A 79 7.63 2.59 18.34
C ASN A 79 7.14 1.21 18.82
N ASN A 80 6.19 1.22 19.76
CA ASN A 80 5.65 0.00 20.38
C ASN A 80 4.43 -0.56 19.62
N TYR A 81 3.84 0.23 18.72
CA TYR A 81 2.64 -0.12 17.92
C TYR A 81 1.47 -0.67 18.76
N LYS A 82 1.34 -0.22 20.01
CA LYS A 82 0.24 -0.59 20.91
C LYS A 82 -0.86 0.47 20.88
N ARG A 83 -2.11 0.01 21.04
CA ARG A 83 -3.24 0.88 21.35
C ARG A 83 -2.91 1.69 22.62
N ASP A 84 -3.24 2.98 22.61
CA ASP A 84 -2.96 3.97 23.67
C ASP A 84 -1.51 4.45 23.82
N CYS A 85 -0.59 4.03 22.93
CA CYS A 85 0.78 4.58 22.89
C CYS A 85 0.95 5.53 21.70
N ASP A 86 1.42 6.75 21.98
CA ASP A 86 1.85 7.69 20.93
C ASP A 86 2.94 7.04 20.08
N GLN A 87 2.75 7.03 18.76
CA GLN A 87 3.75 6.60 17.79
C GLN A 87 4.47 7.83 17.25
N PHE A 88 5.79 7.81 17.28
CA PHE A 88 6.63 8.90 16.82
C PHE A 88 7.13 8.68 15.40
N PHE A 89 7.19 9.78 14.66
CA PHE A 89 7.62 9.81 13.27
C PHE A 89 8.60 10.94 13.04
N HIS A 90 9.50 10.72 12.09
CA HIS A 90 10.55 11.67 11.69
C HIS A 90 10.31 12.14 10.26
N THR A 91 10.29 13.45 10.09
CA THR A 91 10.24 14.11 8.77
C THR A 91 11.56 14.86 8.53
N LYS A 92 11.81 15.28 7.30
CA LYS A 92 13.00 16.08 6.96
C LYS A 92 13.12 17.35 7.80
N THR A 93 12.00 18.01 8.08
CA THR A 93 11.97 19.32 8.76
C THR A 93 11.80 19.19 10.27
N LYS A 94 11.07 18.18 10.74
CA LYS A 94 10.72 17.99 12.16
C LYS A 94 10.83 16.52 12.57
N GLN A 95 11.48 16.30 13.70
CA GLN A 95 11.61 14.99 14.34
C GLN A 95 10.54 14.83 15.43
N PHE A 96 10.25 13.59 15.83
CA PHE A 96 9.32 13.26 16.91
C PHE A 96 7.90 13.83 16.73
N VAL A 97 7.38 13.74 15.50
CA VAL A 97 6.02 14.13 15.15
C VAL A 97 5.06 12.98 15.45
N VAL A 98 3.87 13.29 15.96
CA VAL A 98 2.87 12.27 16.32
C VAL A 98 1.74 12.25 15.29
N LEU A 99 1.08 11.12 15.11
CA LEU A 99 -0.14 11.06 14.30
C LEU A 99 -1.28 11.79 14.99
N HIS A 100 -2.10 12.51 14.22
CA HIS A 100 -3.28 13.15 14.79
C HIS A 100 -4.31 12.13 15.27
N PRO A 101 -5.03 12.36 16.39
CA PRO A 101 -6.03 11.41 16.91
C PRO A 101 -7.12 10.99 15.92
N THR A 102 -7.45 11.84 14.94
CA THR A 102 -8.44 11.51 13.88
C THR A 102 -7.90 10.53 12.83
N CYS A 103 -6.59 10.28 12.78
CA CYS A 103 -6.01 9.37 11.81
C CYS A 103 -6.37 7.91 12.14
N VAL A 104 -6.74 7.14 11.12
CA VAL A 104 -7.09 5.70 11.24
C VAL A 104 -5.97 4.90 11.92
N PHE A 105 -4.71 5.23 11.62
CA PHE A 105 -3.54 4.58 12.18
C PHE A 105 -3.32 4.86 13.68
N THR A 106 -3.99 5.86 14.25
CA THR A 106 -3.98 6.09 15.70
C THR A 106 -4.96 5.18 16.43
N TYR A 107 -6.11 4.90 15.83
CA TYR A 107 -7.09 3.95 16.36
C TYR A 107 -6.63 2.50 16.24
N ASP A 108 -6.03 2.15 15.11
CA ASP A 108 -5.55 0.81 14.82
C ASP A 108 -4.08 0.82 14.38
N PRO A 109 -3.14 0.79 15.35
CA PRO A 109 -1.71 0.87 15.09
C PRO A 109 -1.14 -0.44 14.51
N ASP A 110 -1.89 -1.55 14.54
CA ASP A 110 -1.46 -2.82 13.93
C ASP A 110 -1.28 -2.66 12.41
N ASN A 111 -2.02 -1.72 11.81
CA ASN A 111 -1.88 -1.34 10.41
C ASN A 111 -0.55 -0.63 10.09
N LEU A 112 0.22 -0.19 11.08
CA LEU A 112 1.52 0.43 10.85
C LEU A 112 2.68 -0.58 10.96
N LEU A 113 2.40 -1.81 11.42
CA LEU A 113 3.43 -2.83 11.56
C LEU A 113 3.97 -3.22 10.19
N PRO A 114 5.31 -3.21 9.99
CA PRO A 114 5.88 -3.73 8.77
C PRO A 114 5.57 -5.22 8.64
N PRO A 115 5.16 -5.71 7.46
CA PRO A 115 4.91 -7.12 7.24
C PRO A 115 6.16 -7.95 7.51
N THR A 116 5.97 -9.03 8.27
CA THR A 116 6.99 -9.82 8.96
C THR A 116 7.87 -10.61 7.99
N SER A 117 8.85 -9.97 7.35
CA SER A 117 9.96 -10.65 6.65
C SER A 117 11.31 -10.23 7.22
N THR A 118 11.40 -10.05 8.54
CA THR A 118 12.61 -9.54 9.20
C THR A 118 13.69 -10.61 9.23
N LYS A 119 14.70 -10.51 8.36
CA LYS A 119 15.98 -11.18 8.57
C LYS A 119 16.87 -10.20 9.34
N THR A 120 17.18 -10.53 10.59
CA THR A 120 18.12 -9.75 11.40
C THR A 120 19.52 -10.33 11.22
N THR A 121 20.40 -9.63 10.52
CA THR A 121 21.83 -9.94 10.49
C THR A 121 22.56 -8.95 11.37
N SER A 122 23.16 -9.47 12.45
CA SER A 122 23.97 -8.68 13.38
C SER A 122 25.34 -8.42 12.76
N SER A 123 25.49 -7.33 12.02
CA SER A 123 26.81 -6.80 11.64
C SER A 123 27.08 -5.53 12.43
N ASN A 124 28.11 -5.57 13.27
CA ASN A 124 28.72 -4.41 13.95
C ASN A 124 27.75 -3.47 14.68
N ASN A 125 27.24 -3.92 15.84
CA ASN A 125 26.57 -3.12 16.87
C ASN A 125 25.29 -2.33 16.47
N LYS A 126 24.84 -2.41 15.22
CA LYS A 126 23.55 -1.89 14.76
C LYS A 126 22.71 -3.05 14.26
N LYS A 127 21.51 -3.23 14.82
CA LYS A 127 20.55 -4.23 14.34
C LYS A 127 19.92 -3.68 13.05
N ILE A 128 20.53 -3.97 11.90
CA ILE A 128 19.92 -3.62 10.62
C ILE A 128 18.85 -4.69 10.33
N VAL A 129 17.60 -4.24 10.26
CA VAL A 129 16.46 -5.10 9.92
C VAL A 129 16.24 -4.99 8.43
N PHE A 130 16.52 -6.07 7.71
CA PHE A 130 16.19 -6.17 6.29
C PHE A 130 14.74 -6.64 6.15
N SER A 131 13.94 -5.89 5.38
CA SER A 131 12.59 -6.28 4.96
C SER A 131 12.46 -6.08 3.45
N SER A 132 11.71 -6.94 2.78
CA SER A 132 11.35 -6.73 1.36
C SER A 132 10.19 -5.75 1.21
N GLN A 133 9.48 -5.43 2.30
CA GLN A 133 8.26 -4.64 2.27
C GLN A 133 8.38 -3.46 3.24
N HIS A 134 9.29 -2.55 2.93
CA HIS A 134 9.42 -1.29 3.64
C HIS A 134 8.33 -0.31 3.19
N GLU A 135 7.54 0.17 4.14
CA GLU A 135 6.54 1.22 3.91
C GLU A 135 6.98 2.52 4.58
N LEU A 136 6.61 3.65 3.98
CA LEU A 136 6.75 4.99 4.54
C LEU A 136 5.39 5.66 4.66
N LEU A 137 5.30 6.69 5.49
CA LEU A 137 4.10 7.52 5.59
C LEU A 137 4.24 8.76 4.73
N VAL A 138 3.27 8.99 3.85
CA VAL A 138 3.11 10.25 3.12
C VAL A 138 1.99 11.02 3.76
N TYR A 139 2.18 12.31 3.95
CA TYR A 139 1.21 13.19 4.61
C TYR A 139 0.91 14.42 3.77
N VAL A 140 -0.21 15.08 4.05
CA VAL A 140 -0.63 16.30 3.32
C VAL A 140 -0.31 17.57 4.11
N THR A 141 -0.51 17.53 5.43
CA THR A 141 -0.29 18.71 6.28
C THR A 141 0.29 18.33 7.62
N LEU A 142 1.10 19.24 8.16
CA LEU A 142 1.65 19.17 9.51
C LEU A 142 0.98 20.27 10.34
N LEU A 143 0.30 19.87 11.41
CA LEU A 143 -0.39 20.77 12.32
C LEU A 143 0.51 21.08 13.52
N GLU A 144 0.87 22.34 13.69
CA GLU A 144 1.73 22.79 14.78
C GLU A 144 0.88 23.27 15.97
N THR A 145 0.91 22.52 17.06
CA THR A 145 0.31 22.92 18.34
C THR A 145 1.38 22.86 19.46
N ASN A 146 1.03 22.42 20.67
CA ASN A 146 2.00 22.08 21.70
C ASN A 146 2.89 20.88 21.29
N LYS A 147 2.31 19.93 20.56
CA LYS A 147 3.02 18.83 19.88
C LYS A 147 2.73 18.93 18.38
N PRO A 148 3.71 18.67 17.50
CA PRO A 148 3.45 18.67 16.07
C PRO A 148 2.72 17.38 15.68
N TYR A 149 1.65 17.52 14.90
CA TYR A 149 0.81 16.42 14.44
C TYR A 149 0.87 16.24 12.92
N ILE A 150 0.97 14.99 12.47
CA ILE A 150 0.80 14.64 11.05
C ILE A 150 -0.67 14.36 10.76
N MET A 151 -1.21 15.05 9.76
CA MET A 151 -2.59 14.94 9.31
C MET A 151 -2.68 14.29 7.94
N ASN A 152 -3.78 13.57 7.69
CA ASN A 152 -4.13 13.00 6.38
C ASN A 152 -2.99 12.14 5.82
N VAL A 153 -2.79 11.00 6.47
CA VAL A 153 -1.64 10.13 6.21
C VAL A 153 -2.05 8.93 5.37
N MET A 154 -1.16 8.51 4.48
CA MET A 154 -1.26 7.26 3.73
C MET A 154 0.06 6.48 3.78
N ARG A 155 -0.02 5.15 3.76
CA ARG A 155 1.16 4.29 3.62
C ARG A 155 1.51 4.14 2.14
N ALA A 156 2.79 4.25 1.81
CA ALA A 156 3.30 4.05 0.47
C ALA A 156 4.54 3.14 0.49
N PRO A 157 4.78 2.34 -0.57
CA PRO A 157 6.01 1.58 -0.70
C PRO A 157 7.23 2.51 -0.69
N ALA A 158 8.14 2.30 0.26
CA ALA A 158 9.19 3.27 0.57
C ALA A 158 10.17 3.43 -0.59
N MET A 159 10.77 2.32 -1.02
CA MET A 159 11.79 2.33 -2.08
C MET A 159 11.25 2.94 -3.36
N GLN A 160 10.11 2.47 -3.84
CA GLN A 160 9.52 2.88 -5.12
C GLN A 160 9.11 4.35 -5.10
N THR A 161 8.53 4.82 -3.99
CA THR A 161 8.14 6.22 -3.84
C THR A 161 9.36 7.14 -3.85
N LEU A 162 10.37 6.83 -3.02
CA LEU A 162 11.58 7.64 -2.93
C LEU A 162 12.34 7.62 -4.26
N PHE A 163 12.51 6.45 -4.85
CA PHE A 163 13.23 6.30 -6.10
C PHE A 163 12.51 6.95 -7.27
N LEU A 164 11.19 7.02 -7.34
CA LEU A 164 10.52 7.69 -8.47
C LEU A 164 10.47 9.21 -8.34
N TYR A 165 10.38 9.72 -7.12
CA TYR A 165 10.07 11.14 -6.88
C TYR A 165 11.19 11.95 -6.21
N ALA A 166 12.21 11.32 -5.62
CA ALA A 166 13.35 12.02 -5.05
C ALA A 166 14.06 12.90 -6.06
N SER A 167 14.38 14.12 -5.65
CA SER A 167 15.11 15.08 -6.46
C SER A 167 16.55 14.66 -6.66
N THR A 168 17.20 14.18 -5.60
CA THR A 168 18.59 13.70 -5.64
C THR A 168 18.68 12.28 -5.11
N LEU A 169 19.46 11.46 -5.81
CA LEU A 169 19.85 10.12 -5.39
C LEU A 169 21.37 10.06 -5.38
N GLU A 170 21.94 9.88 -4.20
CA GLU A 170 23.38 9.73 -4.00
C GLU A 170 23.66 8.27 -3.66
N THR A 171 24.58 7.63 -4.37
CA THR A 171 24.91 6.20 -4.20
C THR A 171 26.36 6.04 -3.76
N ASN A 172 26.64 4.99 -3.00
CA ASN A 172 28.01 4.55 -2.80
C ASN A 172 28.56 3.79 -4.04
N ASN A 173 29.87 3.52 -4.06
CA ASN A 173 30.54 2.81 -5.15
C ASN A 173 29.89 1.44 -5.47
N ASP A 174 29.42 0.73 -4.44
CA ASP A 174 28.88 -0.61 -4.57
C ASP A 174 27.34 -0.64 -4.70
N PHE A 175 26.69 0.53 -4.79
CA PHE A 175 25.22 0.71 -4.83
C PHE A 175 24.42 0.09 -3.68
N THR A 176 25.09 -0.41 -2.63
CA THR A 176 24.45 -1.00 -1.45
C THR A 176 23.78 0.02 -0.55
N ARG A 177 24.15 1.31 -0.65
CA ARG A 177 23.57 2.40 0.14
C ARG A 177 23.20 3.56 -0.76
N ILE A 178 21.95 3.99 -0.66
CA ILE A 178 21.38 5.03 -1.50
C ILE A 178 20.73 6.08 -0.61
N LEU A 179 21.23 7.31 -0.70
CA LEU A 179 20.73 8.46 0.03
C LEU A 179 19.80 9.27 -0.87
N CYS A 180 18.53 9.37 -0.49
CA CYS A 180 17.50 10.13 -1.17
C CYS A 180 17.32 11.49 -0.50
N ASP A 181 17.34 12.58 -1.28
CA ASP A 181 17.11 13.96 -0.83
C ASP A 181 17.95 14.39 0.40
N GLN A 182 19.12 13.75 0.55
CA GLN A 182 20.13 14.00 1.59
C GLN A 182 19.70 13.68 3.04
N TRP A 183 18.65 12.90 3.23
CA TRP A 183 18.21 12.52 4.60
C TRP A 183 17.69 11.09 4.73
N LEU A 184 17.29 10.44 3.63
CA LEU A 184 16.74 9.09 3.67
C LEU A 184 17.71 8.09 3.08
N GLU A 185 18.19 7.17 3.90
CA GLU A 185 19.09 6.10 3.48
C GLU A 185 18.30 4.80 3.25
N ILE A 186 18.46 4.20 2.07
CA ILE A 186 18.01 2.84 1.76
C ILE A 186 19.23 1.95 1.62
N THR A 187 19.20 0.81 2.30
CA THR A 187 20.29 -0.17 2.31
C THR A 187 19.87 -1.48 1.63
N PHE A 188 20.72 -2.00 0.75
CA PHE A 188 20.54 -3.28 0.09
C PHE A 188 21.56 -4.30 0.59
N GLU A 189 21.14 -5.55 0.72
CA GLU A 189 22.02 -6.68 1.08
C GLU A 189 22.92 -7.07 -0.11
N ASN A 190 22.36 -7.11 -1.32
CA ASN A 190 23.06 -7.54 -2.54
C ASN A 190 23.32 -6.35 -3.48
N SER A 191 24.57 -6.22 -3.93
CA SER A 191 24.98 -5.17 -4.88
C SER A 191 24.37 -5.37 -6.27
N GLU A 192 24.34 -6.61 -6.78
CA GLU A 192 23.82 -6.93 -8.12
C GLU A 192 22.33 -6.56 -8.27
N THR A 193 21.51 -6.88 -7.26
CA THR A 193 20.09 -6.52 -7.27
C THR A 193 19.91 -5.01 -7.19
N ALA A 194 20.71 -4.32 -6.37
CA ALA A 194 20.65 -2.86 -6.26
C ALA A 194 20.99 -2.18 -7.59
N GLN A 195 22.03 -2.65 -8.30
CA GLN A 195 22.39 -2.14 -9.62
C GLN A 195 21.29 -2.37 -10.66
N SER A 196 20.66 -3.55 -10.67
CA SER A 196 19.53 -3.85 -11.56
C SER A 196 18.33 -2.93 -11.31
N ILE A 197 17.97 -2.72 -10.05
CA ILE A 197 16.89 -1.82 -9.64
C ILE A 197 17.19 -0.38 -10.06
N ILE A 198 18.42 0.10 -9.83
CA ILE A 198 18.81 1.47 -10.17
C ILE A 198 18.90 1.71 -11.67
N SER A 199 19.38 0.74 -12.44
CA SER A 199 19.38 0.85 -13.90
C SER A 199 17.95 0.94 -14.45
N SER A 200 17.05 0.09 -13.95
CA SER A 200 15.62 0.12 -14.30
C SER A 200 14.97 1.43 -13.90
N LEU A 201 15.31 1.95 -12.71
CA LEU A 201 14.82 3.22 -12.22
C LEU A 201 15.25 4.39 -13.10
N LEU A 202 16.53 4.45 -13.48
CA LEU A 202 17.06 5.52 -14.31
C LEU A 202 16.38 5.55 -15.67
N LEU A 203 16.19 4.37 -16.28
CA LEU A 203 15.42 4.24 -17.53
C LEU A 203 13.99 4.76 -17.35
N LEU A 204 13.35 4.45 -16.23
CA LEU A 204 11.99 4.84 -15.94
C LEU A 204 11.84 6.36 -15.71
N ARG A 205 12.78 6.97 -14.96
CA ARG A 205 12.85 8.43 -14.78
C ARG A 205 13.07 9.14 -16.11
N ASN A 206 14.04 8.69 -16.91
CA ASN A 206 14.35 9.28 -18.21
C ASN A 206 13.16 9.17 -19.18
N ALA A 207 12.49 8.00 -19.23
CA ALA A 207 11.32 7.79 -20.07
C ALA A 207 10.15 8.69 -19.65
N ARG A 208 9.92 8.84 -18.33
CA ARG A 208 8.92 9.77 -17.79
C ARG A 208 9.23 11.20 -18.21
N ASP A 209 10.46 11.65 -18.02
CA ASP A 209 10.86 13.04 -18.31
C ASP A 209 10.78 13.33 -19.82
N LEU A 210 11.18 12.38 -20.66
CA LEU A 210 11.02 12.47 -22.11
C LEU A 210 9.54 12.56 -22.52
N LEU A 211 8.67 11.74 -21.93
CA LEU A 211 7.23 11.78 -22.17
C LEU A 211 6.64 13.12 -21.71
N LEU A 212 7.05 13.63 -20.55
CA LEU A 212 6.63 14.93 -20.04
C LEU A 212 7.06 16.05 -21.00
N GLN A 213 8.29 16.03 -21.50
CA GLN A 213 8.76 16.99 -22.50
C GLN A 213 7.96 16.91 -23.81
N LEU A 214 7.70 15.70 -24.32
CA LEU A 214 6.91 15.52 -25.54
C LEU A 214 5.47 16.00 -25.37
N THR A 215 4.83 15.67 -24.24
CA THR A 215 3.46 16.09 -23.95
C THR A 215 3.37 17.61 -23.78
N LEU A 216 4.34 18.25 -23.11
CA LEU A 216 4.40 19.71 -23.02
C LEU A 216 4.62 20.36 -24.40
N GLN A 217 5.48 19.80 -25.25
CA GLN A 217 5.67 20.30 -26.62
C GLN A 217 4.42 20.17 -27.48
N ASP A 218 3.71 19.04 -27.37
CA ASP A 218 2.47 18.81 -28.10
C ASP A 218 1.35 19.75 -27.59
N LEU A 219 1.25 19.96 -26.27
CA LEU A 219 0.32 20.95 -25.70
C LEU A 219 0.62 22.37 -26.20
N ASN A 220 1.89 22.77 -26.22
CA ASN A 220 2.31 24.07 -26.72
C ASN A 220 1.96 24.25 -28.22
N LYS A 221 2.04 23.19 -29.03
CA LYS A 221 1.63 23.20 -30.45
C LYS A 221 0.11 23.15 -30.64
N SER A 222 -0.62 22.51 -29.73
CA SER A 222 -2.08 22.41 -29.79
C SER A 222 -2.80 23.72 -29.47
N LEU A 223 -2.12 24.70 -28.86
CA LEU A 223 -2.61 26.08 -28.78
C LEU A 223 -2.66 26.76 -30.15
N ASP A 224 -1.90 26.27 -31.14
CA ASP A 224 -1.87 26.81 -32.50
C ASP A 224 -2.77 26.04 -33.49
N ILE A 225 -3.00 24.72 -33.30
CA ILE A 225 -3.82 23.90 -34.20
C ILE A 225 -4.53 22.75 -33.44
N GLU A 226 -5.85 22.69 -33.54
CA GLU A 226 -6.70 21.61 -33.04
C GLU A 226 -6.28 20.23 -33.57
N LEU A 227 -6.09 19.29 -32.63
CA LEU A 227 -6.11 17.83 -32.75
C LEU A 227 -5.34 17.16 -33.91
N ILE A 228 -4.25 16.46 -33.57
CA ILE A 228 -4.04 15.06 -33.98
C ILE A 228 -3.16 14.36 -32.92
N SER A 229 -3.74 13.37 -32.26
CA SER A 229 -3.09 12.39 -31.40
C SER A 229 -2.00 11.64 -32.16
N LYS A 230 -0.73 11.77 -31.75
CA LYS A 230 0.37 10.99 -32.34
C LYS A 230 0.45 9.59 -31.71
N PRO A 231 0.60 8.52 -32.49
CA PRO A 231 0.71 7.15 -31.99
C PRO A 231 1.95 6.93 -31.10
N ARG A 232 3.02 7.71 -31.32
CA ARG A 232 4.30 7.56 -30.63
C ARG A 232 4.24 7.91 -29.14
N THR A 233 3.40 8.86 -28.74
CA THR A 233 3.22 9.21 -27.31
C THR A 233 2.41 8.14 -26.60
N TYR A 234 1.39 7.58 -27.26
CA TYR A 234 0.58 6.49 -26.73
C TYR A 234 1.38 5.19 -26.54
N GLU A 235 2.21 4.81 -27.52
CA GLU A 235 3.08 3.63 -27.41
C GLU A 235 4.08 3.76 -26.23
N LEU A 236 4.68 4.94 -26.07
CA LEU A 236 5.59 5.21 -24.95
C LEU A 236 4.86 5.23 -23.61
N GLN A 237 3.65 5.79 -23.54
CA GLN A 237 2.80 5.75 -22.35
C GLN A 237 2.47 4.31 -21.94
N HIS A 238 2.07 3.49 -22.91
CA HIS A 238 1.74 2.09 -22.65
C HIS A 238 2.96 1.29 -22.19
N LEU A 239 4.11 1.50 -22.83
CA LEU A 239 5.36 0.86 -22.44
C LEU A 239 5.78 1.29 -21.02
N LEU A 240 5.66 2.59 -20.71
CA LEU A 240 5.98 3.13 -19.39
C LEU A 240 5.05 2.54 -18.32
N SER A 241 3.75 2.49 -18.58
CA SER A 241 2.78 1.89 -17.67
C SER A 241 3.14 0.44 -17.35
N LYS A 242 3.45 -0.36 -18.38
CA LYS A 242 3.86 -1.76 -18.20
C LYS A 242 5.13 -1.88 -17.36
N LYS A 243 6.13 -1.02 -17.61
CA LYS A 243 7.39 -1.02 -16.88
C LYS A 243 7.25 -0.51 -15.45
N MET A 244 6.35 0.43 -15.18
CA MET A 244 6.02 0.86 -13.82
C MET A 244 5.37 -0.27 -13.01
N THR A 245 4.47 -1.03 -13.62
CA THR A 245 3.86 -2.19 -12.95
C THR A 245 4.90 -3.27 -12.65
N GLU A 246 5.80 -3.57 -13.58
CA GLU A 246 6.91 -4.52 -13.36
C GLU A 246 7.87 -4.03 -12.24
N PHE A 247 8.13 -2.73 -12.17
CA PHE A 247 8.96 -2.13 -11.11
C PHE A 247 8.28 -2.21 -9.72
N LEU A 248 6.96 -2.16 -9.66
CA LEU A 248 6.19 -2.39 -8.44
C LEU A 248 6.22 -3.86 -7.99
N GLU A 249 6.44 -4.81 -8.90
CA GLU A 249 6.50 -6.25 -8.61
C GLU A 249 7.88 -6.71 -8.15
N ASN A 250 8.95 -6.12 -8.68
CA ASN A 250 10.34 -6.54 -8.44
C ASN A 250 10.97 -5.97 -7.16
N SER A 251 10.16 -5.57 -6.17
CA SER A 251 10.59 -5.01 -4.89
C SER A 251 10.46 -5.99 -3.73
#